data_AF-A0A3P6TUU2-F1
#
_entry.id   AF-A0A3P6TUU2-F1
#
_cell.length_a   1.000
_cell.length_b   1.000
_cell.length_c   1.000
_cell.angle_alpha   90.00
_cell.angle_beta   90.00
_cell.angle_gamma   90.00
#
_symmetry.space_group_name_H-M   'P 1'
#
loop_
_entity.id
_entity.type
_entity.pdbx_description
1 polymer ?
#
loop_
_entity_poly.entity_id
_entity_poly.type
_entity_poly.pdbx_seq_one_letter_code
_entity_poly.pdbx_strand_id
1 'polypeptide(L)'
;MTTHLILPFLVLIIPALYGNEDAKRLYDDLMINYNKHRRPAPEPNKPINIKLKLRLSQIIDVHEIDQIMTCSVWLKQVWADKKLSWNPAIYGGVSILYIPYEMIWVPDIVLYNK
;
A
#
# COMPACT_ATOMS: atom_id res chain seq x y z
N MET A 1 5.51 -4.29 -54.47
CA MET A 1 5.58 -5.59 -53.77
C MET A 1 6.38 -5.47 -52.46
N THR A 2 6.18 -4.41 -51.68
CA THR A 2 6.97 -4.13 -50.46
C THR A 2 6.09 -3.65 -49.29
N THR A 3 4.83 -3.29 -49.53
CA THR A 3 3.88 -2.79 -48.51
C THR A 3 3.26 -3.90 -47.67
N HIS A 4 3.12 -5.12 -48.20
CA HIS A 4 2.52 -6.26 -47.47
C HIS A 4 3.45 -6.89 -46.42
N LEU A 5 4.77 -6.62 -46.47
CA LEU A 5 5.75 -7.19 -45.53
C LEU A 5 5.96 -6.32 -44.28
N ILE A 6 5.59 -5.03 -44.35
CA ILE A 6 5.79 -4.07 -43.25
C ILE A 6 4.71 -4.25 -42.15
N LEU A 7 3.47 -4.57 -42.54
CA LEU A 7 2.37 -4.80 -41.61
C LEU A 7 2.62 -5.94 -40.59
N PRO A 8 3.06 -7.16 -40.99
CA PRO A 8 3.33 -8.23 -40.02
C PRO A 8 4.56 -7.93 -39.16
N PHE A 9 5.51 -7.16 -39.68
CA PHE A 9 6.70 -6.75 -38.94
C PHE A 9 6.38 -5.72 -37.85
N LEU A 10 5.40 -4.83 -38.10
CA LEU A 10 4.94 -3.86 -37.10
C LEU A 10 4.16 -4.53 -35.95
N VAL A 11 3.43 -5.61 -36.23
CA VAL A 11 2.72 -6.42 -35.22
C VAL A 11 3.70 -7.17 -34.29
N LEU A 12 4.87 -7.55 -34.79
CA LEU A 12 5.92 -8.24 -34.01
C LEU A 12 6.72 -7.30 -33.09
N ILE A 13 6.61 -5.98 -33.28
CA ILE A 13 7.36 -4.95 -32.53
C ILE A 13 6.48 -4.26 -31.48
N ILE A 14 5.19 -4.59 -31.37
CA ILE A 14 4.43 -4.23 -30.16
C ILE A 14 5.10 -5.02 -29.03
N PRO A 15 5.88 -4.39 -28.12
CA PRO A 15 6.28 -5.08 -26.92
C PRO A 15 4.95 -5.42 -26.29
N ALA A 16 4.68 -6.72 -26.09
CA ALA A 16 3.44 -7.13 -25.48
C ALA A 16 3.36 -6.35 -24.17
N LEU A 17 2.45 -5.36 -24.12
CA LEU A 17 2.13 -4.55 -22.95
C LEU A 17 1.38 -5.47 -22.00
N TYR A 18 2.04 -6.55 -21.58
CA TYR A 18 1.64 -7.33 -20.43
C TYR A 18 1.85 -6.38 -19.26
N GLY A 19 0.81 -5.63 -18.92
CA GLY A 19 0.66 -5.14 -17.55
C GLY A 19 0.90 -6.32 -16.62
N ASN A 20 1.46 -6.08 -15.44
CA ASN A 20 1.91 -7.13 -14.54
C ASN A 20 0.73 -8.05 -14.11
N GLU A 21 0.44 -9.08 -14.91
CA GLU A 21 -0.71 -9.98 -14.75
C GLU A 21 -0.62 -10.74 -13.44
N ASP A 22 0.59 -11.07 -13.00
CA ASP A 22 0.85 -11.70 -11.71
C ASP A 22 0.49 -10.78 -10.53
N ALA A 23 0.84 -9.49 -10.60
CA ALA A 23 0.45 -8.52 -9.58
C ALA A 23 -1.06 -8.30 -9.55
N LYS A 24 -1.72 -8.30 -10.73
CA LYS A 24 -3.19 -8.24 -10.82
C LYS A 24 -3.83 -9.47 -10.19
N ARG A 25 -3.38 -10.67 -10.58
CA ARG A 25 -3.87 -11.94 -10.03
C ARG A 25 -3.68 -12.01 -8.52
N LEU A 26 -2.51 -11.60 -8.02
CA LEU A 26 -2.24 -11.49 -6.58
C LEU A 26 -3.21 -10.55 -5.88
N TYR A 27 -3.45 -9.37 -6.46
CA TYR A 27 -4.40 -8.40 -5.91
C TYR A 27 -5.80 -8.99 -5.82
N ASP A 28 -6.30 -9.59 -6.90
CA ASP A 28 -7.64 -10.17 -6.96
C ASP A 28 -7.79 -11.30 -5.91
N ASP A 29 -6.80 -12.18 -5.79
CA ASP A 29 -6.77 -13.28 -4.82
C ASP A 29 -6.76 -12.79 -3.36
N LEU A 30 -5.98 -11.76 -3.05
CA LEU A 30 -5.90 -11.21 -1.70
C LEU A 30 -7.18 -10.47 -1.30
N MET A 31 -7.81 -9.76 -2.24
CA MET A 31 -8.94 -8.87 -1.95
C MET A 31 -10.29 -9.59 -1.91
N ILE A 32 -10.46 -10.74 -2.57
CA ILE A 32 -11.75 -11.43 -2.73
C ILE A 32 -12.51 -11.67 -1.41
N ASN A 33 -11.80 -11.93 -0.31
CA ASN A 33 -12.38 -12.21 1.01
C ASN A 33 -11.83 -11.29 2.11
N TYR A 34 -11.18 -10.20 1.72
CA TYR A 34 -10.65 -9.24 2.68
C TYR A 34 -11.77 -8.34 3.20
N ASN A 35 -11.90 -8.24 4.52
CA ASN A 35 -12.87 -7.36 5.17
C ASN A 35 -12.12 -6.32 6.01
N LYS A 36 -12.07 -5.09 5.52
CA LYS A 36 -11.38 -3.96 6.15
C LYS A 36 -11.89 -3.58 7.54
N HIS A 37 -13.13 -3.95 7.88
CA HIS A 37 -13.70 -3.65 9.20
C HIS A 37 -13.31 -4.69 10.26
N ARG A 38 -12.65 -5.79 9.86
CA ARG A 38 -12.16 -6.80 10.80
C ARG A 38 -10.68 -6.62 11.07
N ARG A 39 -10.34 -6.45 12.35
CA ARG A 39 -8.97 -6.39 12.84
C ARG A 39 -8.16 -7.61 12.36
N PRO A 40 -7.00 -7.45 11.68
CA PRO A 40 -6.23 -8.54 11.09
C PRO A 40 -5.29 -9.21 12.10
N ALA A 41 -5.81 -9.51 13.29
CA ALA A 41 -5.04 -10.21 14.31
C ALA A 41 -5.03 -11.72 14.04
N PRO A 42 -3.92 -12.42 14.32
CA PRO A 42 -3.84 -13.87 14.14
C PRO A 42 -4.81 -14.62 15.06
N GLU A 43 -5.06 -14.06 16.25
CA GLU A 43 -5.97 -14.60 17.26
C GLU A 43 -6.73 -13.45 17.93
N PRO A 44 -7.93 -13.69 18.49
CA PRO A 44 -8.71 -12.66 19.19
C PRO A 44 -7.94 -11.99 20.34
N ASN A 45 -7.12 -12.75 21.07
CA ASN A 45 -6.43 -12.26 22.26
C ASN A 45 -5.01 -11.74 22.00
N LYS A 46 -4.55 -11.73 20.74
CA LYS A 46 -3.21 -11.26 20.41
C LYS A 46 -3.24 -9.81 19.94
N PRO A 47 -2.31 -8.96 20.41
CA PRO A 47 -2.21 -7.57 19.95
C PRO A 47 -1.66 -7.51 18.53
N ILE A 48 -1.93 -6.39 17.85
CA ILE A 48 -1.23 -6.01 16.62
C ILE A 48 -0.17 -4.98 17.00
N ASN A 49 1.08 -5.26 16.66
CA ASN A 49 2.18 -4.33 16.91
C ASN A 49 2.24 -3.29 15.78
N ILE A 50 1.91 -2.05 16.11
CA ILE A 50 1.96 -0.91 15.18
C ILE A 50 3.24 -0.12 15.47
N LYS A 51 4.13 -0.03 14.48
CA LYS A 51 5.34 0.80 14.56
C LYS A 51 5.04 2.16 13.99
N LEU A 52 5.13 3.18 14.83
CA LEU A 52 4.98 4.58 14.44
C LEU A 52 6.35 5.24 14.34
N LYS A 53 6.57 5.99 13.27
CA LYS A 53 7.72 6.86 13.11
C LYS A 53 7.24 8.24 12.74
N LEU A 54 7.63 9.23 13.55
CA LEU A 54 7.35 10.63 13.30
C LEU A 54 8.62 11.28 12.76
N ARG A 55 8.45 12.13 11.75
CA ARG A 55 9.50 13.03 11.28
C ARG A 55 8.92 14.44 11.25
N LEU A 56 9.43 15.31 12.12
CA LEU A 56 9.11 16.73 12.10
C LEU A 56 9.61 17.32 10.77
N SER A 57 8.71 17.95 10.02
CA SER A 57 9.04 18.66 8.79
C SER A 57 9.45 20.10 9.10
N GLN A 58 8.60 20.79 9.87
CA GLN A 58 8.77 22.19 10.21
C GLN A 58 7.93 22.54 11.44
N ILE A 59 8.42 23.51 12.21
CA ILE A 59 7.62 24.26 13.18
C ILE A 59 7.08 25.46 12.41
N ILE A 60 5.75 25.57 12.34
CA ILE A 60 5.07 26.63 11.58
C ILE A 60 4.95 27.85 12.47
N ASP A 61 4.52 27.67 13.72
CA ASP A 61 4.29 28.77 14.64
C ASP A 61 4.26 28.31 16.11
N VAL A 62 4.56 29.22 17.03
CA VAL A 62 4.53 29.02 18.48
C VAL A 62 3.86 30.23 19.14
N HIS A 63 2.65 30.03 19.67
CA HIS A 63 1.95 31.02 20.48
C HIS A 63 2.28 30.80 21.95
N GLU A 64 3.22 31.58 22.48
CA GLU A 64 3.74 31.39 23.84
C GLU A 64 2.70 31.65 24.94
N ILE A 65 1.83 32.65 24.75
CA ILE A 65 0.80 33.02 25.71
C ILE A 65 -0.29 31.95 25.78
N ASP A 66 -0.70 31.43 24.63
CA ASP A 66 -1.73 30.40 24.53
C ASP A 66 -1.16 28.97 24.70
N GLN A 67 0.16 28.83 24.74
CA GLN A 67 0.90 27.56 24.82
C GLN A 67 0.60 26.60 23.65
N ILE A 68 0.37 27.15 22.46
CA ILE A 68 0.05 26.37 21.25
C ILE A 68 1.26 26.32 20.32
N MET A 69 1.61 25.11 19.88
CA MET A 69 2.60 24.89 18.83
C MET A 69 1.95 24.28 17.60
N THR A 70 2.08 24.97 16.46
CA THR A 70 1.65 24.47 15.16
C THR A 70 2.85 23.88 14.42
N CYS A 71 2.81 22.61 14.07
CA CYS A 71 3.89 21.94 13.35
C CYS A 71 3.37 21.03 12.24
N SER A 72 4.20 20.83 11.21
CA SER A 72 3.95 19.85 10.15
C SER A 72 4.82 18.62 10.38
N VAL A 73 4.20 17.45 10.39
CA VAL A 73 4.86 16.18 10.72
C VAL A 73 4.51 15.12 9.70
N TRP A 74 5.49 14.34 9.27
CA TRP A 74 5.27 13.10 8.54
C TRP A 74 5.08 11.95 9.52
N LEU A 75 3.92 11.29 9.45
CA LEU A 75 3.63 10.07 10.18
C LEU A 75 3.80 8.86 9.26
N LYS A 76 4.74 7.97 9.61
CA LYS A 76 4.88 6.65 8.99
C LYS A 76 4.35 5.59 9.95
N GLN A 77 3.41 4.79 9.46
CA GLN A 77 2.81 3.67 10.18
C GLN A 77 3.22 2.36 9.51
N VAL A 78 3.63 1.37 10.29
CA VAL A 78 3.99 0.04 9.78
C VAL A 78 3.39 -1.01 10.69
N TRP A 79 2.58 -1.89 10.12
CA TRP A 79 2.00 -3.06 10.79
C TRP A 79 2.07 -4.27 9.86
N ALA A 80 1.83 -5.46 10.42
CA ALA A 80 1.76 -6.70 9.65
C ALA A 80 0.32 -7.22 9.64
N ASP A 81 -0.17 -7.56 8.44
CA ASP A 81 -1.46 -8.21 8.23
C ASP A 81 -1.24 -9.62 7.67
N LYS A 82 -1.63 -10.64 8.44
CA LYS A 82 -1.45 -12.04 8.05
C LYS A 82 -2.32 -12.45 6.86
N LYS A 83 -3.47 -11.79 6.66
CA LYS A 83 -4.37 -12.08 5.52
C LYS A 83 -3.83 -11.53 4.21
N LEU A 84 -2.94 -10.54 4.26
CA LEU A 84 -2.28 -9.95 3.10
C LEU A 84 -0.85 -10.50 2.91
N SER A 85 -0.64 -11.78 3.23
CA SER A 85 0.64 -12.47 3.09
C SER A 85 0.58 -13.48 1.95
N TRP A 86 1.61 -13.52 1.11
CA TRP A 86 1.71 -14.44 -0.02
C TRP A 86 3.13 -14.94 -0.22
N ASN A 87 3.31 -15.96 -1.07
CA ASN A 87 4.61 -16.42 -1.52
C ASN A 87 4.93 -15.81 -2.90
N PRO A 88 5.96 -14.93 -3.02
CA PRO A 88 6.32 -14.30 -4.28
C PRO A 88 6.58 -15.29 -5.43
N ALA A 89 7.09 -16.49 -5.14
CA ALA A 89 7.39 -17.49 -6.17
C ALA A 89 6.15 -17.98 -6.95
N ILE A 90 4.95 -17.88 -6.35
CA ILE A 90 3.69 -18.29 -7.00
C ILE A 90 3.15 -17.21 -7.95
N TYR A 91 3.53 -15.95 -7.69
CA TYR A 91 3.04 -14.76 -8.39
C TYR A 91 4.18 -14.05 -9.13
N GLY A 92 4.93 -14.79 -9.96
CA GLY A 92 5.95 -14.19 -10.84
C GLY A 92 7.08 -13.43 -10.15
N GLY A 93 7.32 -13.68 -8.85
CA GLY A 93 8.32 -12.95 -8.06
C GLY A 93 7.85 -11.62 -7.50
N VAL A 94 6.55 -11.30 -7.55
CA VAL A 94 6.00 -10.06 -6.97
C VAL A 94 6.19 -10.07 -5.46
N SER A 95 7.08 -9.22 -4.96
CA SER A 95 7.39 -9.10 -3.52
C SER A 95 6.75 -7.87 -2.86
N ILE A 96 6.31 -6.90 -3.67
CA ILE A 96 5.68 -5.66 -3.20
C ILE A 96 4.45 -5.42 -4.06
N LEU A 97 3.32 -5.16 -3.40
CA LEU A 97 2.06 -4.79 -4.03
C LEU A 97 1.57 -3.49 -3.39
N TYR A 98 1.20 -2.52 -4.22
CA TYR A 98 0.64 -1.24 -3.76
C TYR A 98 -0.88 -1.30 -3.82
N ILE A 99 -1.53 -1.00 -2.70
CA ILE A 99 -2.99 -1.05 -2.55
C ILE A 99 -3.44 0.27 -1.90
N PRO A 100 -4.55 0.89 -2.37
CA PRO A 100 -5.16 2.04 -1.69
C PRO A 100 -5.53 1.70 -0.25
N TYR A 101 -5.23 2.60 0.70
CA TYR A 101 -5.41 2.31 2.12
C TYR A 101 -6.90 2.13 2.50
N GLU A 102 -7.81 2.70 1.72
CA GLU A 102 -9.26 2.65 1.93
C GLU A 102 -9.86 1.25 1.75
N MET A 103 -9.10 0.35 1.12
CA MET A 103 -9.48 -1.03 0.83
C MET A 103 -9.03 -2.01 1.91
N ILE A 104 -8.10 -1.60 2.78
CA ILE A 104 -7.52 -2.45 3.81
C ILE A 104 -7.87 -1.96 5.22
N TRP A 105 -7.65 -2.80 6.23
CA TRP A 105 -7.75 -2.36 7.61
C TRP A 105 -6.58 -1.41 7.92
N VAL A 106 -6.89 -0.28 8.54
CA VAL A 106 -5.92 0.72 8.99
C VAL A 106 -6.19 1.00 10.47
N PRO A 107 -5.16 1.07 11.34
CA PRO A 107 -5.38 1.41 12.74
C PRO A 107 -5.82 2.86 12.91
N ASP A 108 -6.78 3.08 13.82
CA ASP A 108 -7.19 4.42 14.22
C ASP A 108 -6.12 5.04 15.13
N ILE A 109 -5.64 6.23 14.78
CA ILE A 109 -4.66 7.00 15.56
C ILE A 109 -5.23 8.38 15.82
N VAL A 110 -5.28 8.77 17.09
CA VAL A 110 -5.79 10.07 17.53
C VAL A 110 -4.72 10.77 18.35
N LEU A 111 -4.53 12.06 18.06
CA LEU A 111 -3.73 12.94 18.90
C LEU A 111 -4.59 13.43 20.07
N TYR A 112 -4.17 13.09 21.29
CA TYR A 112 -4.91 13.49 22.51
C TYR A 112 -4.74 14.97 22.84
N ASN A 113 -3.55 15.53 22.62
CA ASN A 113 -3.26 16.92 22.90
C ASN A 113 -3.56 17.76 21.66
N LYS A 114 -4.73 18.38 21.64
CA LYS A 114 -5.20 19.26 20.56
C LYS A 114 -4.88 20.70 20.87
#